data_AF-A0A970PBD6-F1
#
_entry.id   AF-A0A970PBD6-F1
#
_cell.length_a   1.000
_cell.length_b   1.000
_cell.length_c   1.000
_cell.angle_alpha   90.00
_cell.angle_beta   90.00
_cell.angle_gamma   90.00
#
_symmetry.space_group_name_H-M   'P 1'
#
loop_
_entity.id
_entity.type
_entity.pdbx_description
1 polymer ?
#
loop_
_entity_poly.entity_id
_entity_poly.type
_entity_poly.pdbx_seq_one_letter_code
_entity_poly.pdbx_strand_id
1 'polypeptide(L)'
;MVVVMLQNKLRYLAIIIITGLLAILYNEYFMGILFLTVMILPFLLFAILSYIYGKLSYELISLAHVVSKGDNIPLSIQIKNPTILPILNICITMSYFNTFSNQNKSYKQEFYVTVDKRSTTAITCNLLSEHTGNLKISITKVRVFDYLKLFSLRKRNPSEIKVAVLPFYYELTEDYLENSSKMQVESDNYSTVKGGDDPSEVFAIREYREGDRPARIHWKLSIKQNQLMIKDFSDPTNCSVVVLADLGIPKDYEILEAVDSILECALSLSYSFLLKGQIHYFTWYDKNFGSCRRVRVVNEKDLFEAVDGLLSCGPYTEDVDMAAAYFAEYPNDQYTGLFMVTKTVTHDRLDSLILIKAVDRQILYINGADYTLARSELEANWETPIDRELIRKITDTGMGLFSINAYNMKTDLEELRLSWK
;
A
#
# COMPACT_ATOMS: atom_id res chain seq x y z
N MET A 1 24.63 24.41 -2.06
CA MET A 1 24.11 25.11 -3.25
C MET A 1 24.03 26.65 -3.09
N VAL A 2 23.40 27.20 -2.04
CA VAL A 2 23.34 28.67 -1.80
C VAL A 2 24.74 29.30 -1.68
N VAL A 3 25.66 28.59 -1.01
CA VAL A 3 27.06 29.01 -0.83
C VAL A 3 27.80 29.16 -2.17
N VAL A 4 27.61 28.24 -3.12
CA VAL A 4 28.27 28.27 -4.44
C VAL A 4 27.79 29.47 -5.27
N MET A 5 26.49 29.77 -5.23
CA MET A 5 25.95 30.95 -5.91
C MET A 5 26.47 32.26 -5.29
N LEU A 6 26.58 32.31 -3.96
CA LEU A 6 27.13 33.47 -3.27
C LEU A 6 28.61 33.71 -3.65
N GLN A 7 29.41 32.64 -3.70
CA GLN A 7 30.80 32.69 -4.15
C GLN A 7 30.91 33.17 -5.60
N ASN A 8 30.05 32.69 -6.51
CA ASN A 8 30.05 33.13 -7.90
C ASN A 8 29.66 34.60 -8.05
N LYS A 9 28.67 35.08 -7.29
CA LYS A 9 28.31 36.51 -7.25
C LYS A 9 29.47 37.38 -6.76
N LEU A 10 30.17 36.97 -5.70
CA LEU A 10 31.32 37.70 -5.18
C LEU A 10 32.49 37.72 -6.16
N ARG A 11 32.80 36.58 -6.81
CA ARG A 11 33.82 36.49 -7.86
C ARG A 11 33.48 37.40 -9.03
N TYR A 12 32.21 37.42 -9.44
CA TYR A 12 31.77 38.27 -10.54
C TYR A 12 31.81 39.77 -10.18
N LEU A 13 31.45 40.12 -8.95
CA LEU A 13 31.59 41.49 -8.44
C LEU A 13 33.06 41.94 -8.41
N ALA A 14 33.97 41.06 -8.00
CA ALA A 14 35.40 41.35 -8.05
C ALA A 14 35.89 41.59 -9.49
N ILE A 15 35.40 40.81 -10.47
CA ILE A 15 35.71 41.03 -11.89
C ILE A 15 35.22 42.40 -12.35
N ILE A 16 33.99 42.82 -11.99
CA ILE A 16 33.47 44.15 -12.32
C ILE A 16 34.34 45.27 -11.73
N ILE A 17 34.78 45.13 -10.47
CA ILE A 17 35.63 46.13 -9.81
C ILE A 17 36.99 46.20 -10.50
N ILE A 18 37.62 45.06 -10.80
CA ILE A 18 38.93 45.01 -11.46
C ILE A 18 38.83 45.60 -12.87
N THR A 19 37.83 45.23 -13.67
CA THR A 19 37.67 45.78 -15.02
C THR A 19 37.33 47.28 -14.99
N GLY A 20 36.58 47.75 -14.00
CA GLY A 20 36.32 49.17 -13.79
C GLY A 20 37.59 49.97 -13.43
N LEU A 21 38.41 49.43 -12.53
CA LEU A 21 39.71 50.03 -12.19
C LEU A 21 40.65 50.07 -13.40
N LEU A 22 40.71 48.99 -14.18
CA LEU A 22 41.52 48.94 -15.42
C LEU A 22 41.02 49.96 -16.46
N ALA A 23 39.71 50.13 -16.60
CA ALA A 23 39.15 51.13 -17.51
C ALA A 23 39.54 52.56 -17.12
N ILE A 24 39.54 52.89 -15.82
CA ILE A 24 39.97 54.21 -15.33
C ILE A 24 41.49 54.39 -15.46
N LEU A 25 42.28 53.36 -15.13
CA LEU A 25 43.74 53.44 -15.09
C LEU A 25 44.35 53.59 -16.49
N TYR A 26 43.90 52.76 -17.44
CA TYR A 26 44.46 52.76 -18.79
C TYR A 26 43.80 53.80 -19.70
N ASN A 27 42.55 54.21 -19.42
CA ASN A 27 41.78 55.20 -20.19
C ASN A 27 41.75 54.93 -21.72
N GLU A 28 41.84 53.66 -22.10
CA GLU A 28 41.78 53.21 -23.49
C GLU A 28 40.35 52.78 -23.85
N TYR A 29 39.94 53.06 -25.09
CA TYR A 29 38.57 52.79 -25.54
C TYR A 29 38.18 51.31 -25.38
N PHE A 30 39.11 50.38 -25.63
CA PHE A 30 38.84 48.94 -25.53
C PHE A 30 38.57 48.48 -24.09
N MET A 31 39.22 49.10 -23.09
CA MET A 31 38.97 48.79 -21.68
C MET A 31 37.60 49.28 -21.23
N GLY A 32 37.15 50.44 -21.73
CA GLY A 32 35.79 50.92 -21.52
C GLY A 32 34.72 49.96 -22.07
N ILE A 33 34.94 49.42 -23.27
CA ILE A 33 34.06 48.41 -23.89
C ILE A 33 34.05 47.11 -23.06
N LEU A 34 35.21 46.66 -22.58
CA LEU A 34 35.32 45.47 -21.71
C LEU A 34 34.52 45.66 -20.40
N PHE A 35 34.65 46.81 -19.75
CA PHE A 35 33.89 47.11 -18.54
C PHE A 35 32.38 47.12 -18.80
N LEU A 36 31.95 47.80 -19.87
CA LEU A 36 30.53 47.89 -20.23
C LEU A 36 29.94 46.53 -20.60
N THR A 37 30.68 45.67 -21.29
CA THR A 37 30.24 44.30 -21.62
C THR A 37 30.08 43.42 -20.38
N VAL A 38 31.02 43.47 -19.43
CA VAL A 38 30.88 42.76 -18.14
C VAL A 38 29.71 43.34 -17.33
N MET A 39 29.46 44.65 -17.38
CA MET A 39 28.35 45.28 -16.66
C MET A 39 26.98 44.86 -17.22
N ILE A 40 26.83 44.72 -18.55
CA ILE A 40 25.57 44.35 -19.21
C ILE A 40 25.29 42.84 -19.14
N LEU A 41 26.34 42.00 -19.15
CA LEU A 41 26.21 40.54 -19.16
C LEU A 41 25.25 39.95 -18.10
N PRO A 42 25.19 40.36 -16.82
CA PRO A 42 24.24 39.80 -15.86
C PRO A 42 22.78 40.08 -16.23
N PHE A 43 22.47 41.23 -16.82
CA PHE A 43 21.14 41.56 -17.28
C PHE A 43 20.73 40.66 -18.46
N LEU A 44 21.67 40.43 -19.39
CA LEU A 44 21.48 39.49 -20.49
C LEU A 44 21.26 38.05 -19.98
N LEU A 45 22.07 37.60 -19.03
CA LEU A 45 21.93 36.26 -18.43
C LEU A 45 20.60 36.09 -17.71
N PHE A 46 20.14 37.12 -17.00
CA PHE A 46 18.83 37.11 -16.35
C PHE A 46 17.67 37.09 -17.36
N ALA A 47 17.76 37.86 -18.44
CA ALA A 47 16.77 37.85 -19.52
C ALA A 47 16.69 36.47 -20.19
N ILE A 48 17.84 35.85 -20.50
CA ILE A 48 17.93 34.48 -21.02
C ILE A 48 17.30 33.48 -20.05
N LEU A 49 17.66 33.57 -18.77
CA LEU A 49 17.13 32.69 -17.73
C LEU A 49 15.60 32.80 -17.61
N SER A 50 15.06 34.02 -17.66
CA SER A 50 13.62 34.28 -17.62
C SER A 50 12.89 33.72 -18.86
N TYR A 51 13.49 33.87 -20.04
CA TYR A 51 12.95 33.31 -21.29
C TYR A 51 12.88 31.78 -21.25
N ILE A 52 13.98 31.14 -20.81
CA ILE A 52 14.04 29.67 -20.63
C ILE A 52 13.02 29.21 -19.59
N TYR A 53 12.97 29.87 -18.43
CA TYR A 53 12.07 29.53 -17.34
C TYR A 53 10.59 29.50 -17.75
N GLY A 54 10.16 30.49 -18.57
CA GLY A 54 8.78 30.59 -19.04
C GLY A 54 8.37 29.46 -19.99
N LYS A 55 9.31 28.92 -20.77
CA LYS A 55 9.03 27.90 -21.80
C LYS A 55 9.38 26.47 -21.37
N LEU A 56 10.16 26.29 -20.31
CA LEU A 56 10.53 24.98 -19.79
C LEU A 56 9.29 24.21 -19.30
N SER A 57 9.11 22.98 -19.76
CA SER A 57 8.15 22.04 -19.19
C SER A 57 8.87 20.78 -18.72
N TYR A 58 8.33 20.16 -17.68
CA TYR A 58 8.84 18.90 -17.16
C TYR A 58 7.66 18.03 -16.70
N GLU A 59 7.85 16.73 -16.78
CA GLU A 59 6.87 15.72 -16.43
C GLU A 59 7.57 14.56 -15.72
N LEU A 60 6.97 14.08 -14.64
CA LEU A 60 7.37 12.84 -13.99
C LEU A 60 6.54 11.73 -14.61
N ILE A 61 7.18 10.63 -14.99
CA ILE A 61 6.55 9.43 -15.53
C ILE A 61 7.07 8.23 -14.75
N SER A 62 6.19 7.37 -14.29
CA SER A 62 6.56 6.05 -13.78
C SER A 62 6.29 5.03 -14.87
N LEU A 63 7.24 4.11 -15.10
CA LEU A 63 7.04 3.02 -16.04
C LEU A 63 6.26 1.86 -15.40
N ALA A 64 6.22 1.79 -14.07
CA ALA A 64 5.44 0.83 -13.30
C ALA A 64 4.61 1.54 -12.22
N HIS A 65 3.33 1.20 -12.13
CA HIS A 65 2.41 1.73 -11.11
C HIS A 65 2.17 0.76 -9.95
N VAL A 66 2.56 -0.51 -10.14
CA VAL A 66 2.49 -1.59 -9.15
C VAL A 66 3.82 -2.33 -9.20
N VAL A 67 4.48 -2.51 -8.05
CA VAL A 67 5.74 -3.25 -7.91
C VAL A 67 5.70 -4.10 -6.65
N SER A 68 6.51 -5.15 -6.57
CA SER A 68 6.68 -5.88 -5.31
C SER A 68 7.65 -5.15 -4.39
N LYS A 69 7.54 -5.40 -3.08
CA LYS A 69 8.53 -5.00 -2.09
C LYS A 69 9.94 -5.41 -2.52
N GLY A 70 10.92 -4.52 -2.36
CA GLY A 70 12.31 -4.75 -2.76
C GLY A 70 12.61 -4.65 -4.27
N ASP A 71 11.60 -4.55 -5.13
CA ASP A 71 11.82 -4.35 -6.57
C ASP A 71 12.18 -2.90 -6.89
N ASN A 72 12.91 -2.71 -8.00
CA ASN A 72 13.22 -1.39 -8.53
C ASN A 72 11.96 -0.73 -9.13
N ILE A 73 11.69 0.50 -8.73
CA ILE A 73 10.67 1.38 -9.30
C ILE A 73 11.34 2.28 -10.35
N PRO A 74 11.24 1.95 -11.65
CA PRO A 74 11.83 2.75 -12.70
C PRO A 74 11.03 4.04 -12.94
N LEU A 75 11.66 5.18 -12.62
CA LEU A 75 11.12 6.51 -12.84
C LEU A 75 11.85 7.21 -13.98
N SER A 76 11.10 8.00 -14.75
CA SER A 76 11.61 8.84 -15.83
C SER A 76 11.14 10.28 -15.64
N ILE A 77 12.08 11.20 -15.47
CA ILE A 77 11.81 12.64 -15.44
C ILE A 77 12.09 13.19 -16.84
N GLN A 78 11.04 13.54 -17.57
CA GLN A 78 11.16 14.14 -18.91
C GLN A 78 11.21 15.66 -18.80
N ILE A 79 12.25 16.27 -19.36
CA ILE A 79 12.43 17.71 -19.38
C ILE A 79 12.49 18.18 -20.82
N LYS A 80 11.57 19.05 -21.19
CA LYS A 80 11.46 19.60 -22.54
C LYS A 80 11.93 21.04 -22.55
N ASN A 81 13.00 21.29 -23.30
CA ASN A 81 13.50 22.63 -23.59
C ASN A 81 13.16 23.03 -25.04
N PRO A 82 12.08 23.80 -25.27
CA PRO A 82 11.74 24.27 -26.60
C PRO A 82 12.61 25.46 -27.07
N THR A 83 13.49 26.00 -26.22
CA THR A 83 14.27 27.19 -26.55
C THR A 83 15.47 26.86 -27.45
N ILE A 84 15.98 27.88 -28.15
CA ILE A 84 17.18 27.79 -29.00
C ILE A 84 18.48 27.69 -28.20
N LEU A 85 18.42 27.91 -26.89
CA LEU A 85 19.57 27.95 -26.00
C LEU A 85 19.61 26.67 -25.15
N PRO A 86 20.78 26.01 -25.01
CA PRO A 86 20.91 24.87 -24.12
C PRO A 86 20.85 25.32 -22.65
N ILE A 87 20.36 24.46 -21.77
CA ILE A 87 20.31 24.68 -20.34
C ILE A 87 21.40 23.85 -19.69
N LEU A 88 22.45 24.50 -19.16
CA LEU A 88 23.60 23.77 -18.60
C LEU A 88 23.41 23.28 -17.17
N ASN A 89 22.44 23.85 -16.43
CA ASN A 89 22.25 23.46 -15.05
C ASN A 89 20.79 23.60 -14.65
N ILE A 90 20.14 22.45 -14.47
CA ILE A 90 18.85 22.33 -13.80
C ILE A 90 19.07 21.45 -12.58
N CYS A 91 18.64 21.94 -11.41
CA CYS A 91 18.57 21.15 -10.18
C CYS A 91 17.11 20.75 -9.94
N ILE A 92 16.86 19.45 -9.91
CA ILE A 92 15.54 18.87 -9.65
C ILE A 92 15.59 18.18 -8.30
N THR A 93 14.76 18.63 -7.38
CA THR A 93 14.55 17.97 -6.09
C THR A 93 13.29 17.12 -6.16
N MET A 94 13.49 15.81 -6.24
CA MET A 94 12.44 14.82 -6.07
C MET A 94 12.30 14.50 -4.59
N SER A 95 11.07 14.35 -4.09
CA SER A 95 10.82 13.77 -2.79
C SER A 95 9.88 12.59 -2.89
N TYR A 96 10.11 11.58 -2.08
CA TYR A 96 9.23 10.44 -1.97
C TYR A 96 9.01 10.07 -0.51
N PHE A 97 7.84 9.52 -0.20
CA PHE A 97 7.52 9.00 1.12
C PHE A 97 6.48 7.89 0.99
N ASN A 98 6.60 6.88 1.85
CA ASN A 98 5.59 5.83 1.97
C ASN A 98 4.42 6.40 2.80
N THR A 99 3.19 6.28 2.27
CA THR A 99 1.97 6.73 2.94
C THR A 99 1.68 6.01 4.26
N PHE A 100 2.24 4.82 4.47
CA PHE A 100 2.15 4.09 5.72
C PHE A 100 3.13 4.60 6.78
N SER A 101 4.15 5.34 6.36
CA SER A 101 5.09 5.95 7.29
C SER A 101 4.44 7.17 7.95
N ASN A 102 4.84 7.46 9.19
CA ASN A 102 4.47 8.71 9.85
C ASN A 102 4.82 9.90 8.94
N GLN A 103 3.90 10.88 8.85
CA GLN A 103 3.86 11.97 7.86
C GLN A 103 5.14 12.81 7.70
N ASN A 104 6.15 12.61 8.56
CA ASN A 104 7.39 13.38 8.61
C ASN A 104 8.61 12.69 7.96
N LYS A 105 8.57 11.38 7.67
CA LYS A 105 9.71 10.67 7.01
C LYS A 105 9.62 10.84 5.48
N SER A 106 10.05 12.00 4.97
CA SER A 106 10.19 12.24 3.52
C SER A 106 11.66 12.18 3.08
N TYR A 107 11.95 11.37 2.07
CA TYR A 107 13.28 11.29 1.46
C TYR A 107 13.39 12.27 0.30
N LYS A 108 14.58 12.82 0.06
CA LYS A 108 14.85 13.80 -1.00
C LYS A 108 16.06 13.38 -1.81
N GLN A 109 15.91 13.46 -3.14
CA GLN A 109 16.99 13.21 -4.08
C GLN A 109 17.13 14.41 -5.02
N GLU A 110 18.37 14.86 -5.23
CA GLU A 110 18.68 15.96 -6.13
C GLU A 110 19.37 15.47 -7.40
N PHE A 111 18.87 15.89 -8.56
CA PHE A 111 19.46 15.60 -9.86
C PHE A 111 19.95 16.90 -10.51
N TYR A 112 21.14 16.84 -11.13
CA TYR A 112 21.75 17.94 -11.86
C TYR A 112 21.85 17.59 -13.33
N VAL A 113 21.14 18.34 -14.18
CA VAL A 113 20.90 17.92 -15.56
C VAL A 113 21.17 19.06 -16.53
N THR A 114 21.75 18.69 -17.67
CA THR A 114 21.94 19.52 -18.85
C THR A 114 20.90 19.14 -19.89
N VAL A 115 20.25 20.12 -20.52
CA VAL A 115 19.25 19.89 -21.57
C VAL A 115 19.63 20.71 -22.79
N ASP A 116 19.80 20.06 -23.93
CA ASP A 116 20.18 20.73 -25.16
C ASP A 116 19.09 21.67 -25.70
N LYS A 117 19.45 22.45 -26.73
CA LYS A 117 18.50 23.32 -27.44
C LYS A 117 17.44 22.48 -28.15
N ARG A 118 16.18 22.92 -28.09
CA ARG A 118 15.04 22.30 -28.78
C ARG A 118 14.94 20.78 -28.60
N SER A 119 15.31 20.27 -27.43
CA SER A 119 15.35 18.85 -27.15
C SER A 119 14.54 18.48 -25.90
N THR A 120 14.28 17.18 -25.77
CA THR A 120 13.73 16.58 -24.57
C THR A 120 14.77 15.61 -23.99
N THR A 121 15.14 15.80 -22.73
CA THR A 121 16.05 14.91 -22.02
C THR A 121 15.25 14.13 -20.99
N ALA A 122 15.41 12.81 -20.97
CA ALA A 122 14.83 11.92 -19.97
C ALA A 122 15.91 11.51 -18.97
N ILE A 123 15.60 11.65 -17.68
CA ILE A 123 16.46 11.19 -16.59
C ILE A 123 15.82 9.96 -16.01
N THR A 124 16.52 8.84 -16.05
CA THR A 124 16.07 7.60 -15.42
C THR A 124 16.67 7.49 -14.03
N CYS A 125 15.84 7.12 -13.06
CA CYS A 125 16.29 6.75 -11.72
C CYS A 125 15.45 5.59 -11.20
N ASN A 126 16.07 4.73 -10.41
CA ASN A 126 15.38 3.62 -9.77
C ASN A 126 15.24 3.96 -8.29
N LEU A 127 14.02 3.88 -7.77
CA LEU A 127 13.77 3.88 -6.33
C LEU A 127 13.57 2.45 -5.86
N LEU A 128 13.94 2.17 -4.62
CA LEU A 128 13.70 0.90 -3.97
C LEU A 128 12.93 1.18 -2.68
N SER A 129 11.85 0.42 -2.45
CA SER A 129 11.08 0.46 -1.22
C SER A 129 11.23 -0.88 -0.51
N GLU A 130 11.75 -0.86 0.70
CA GLU A 130 11.89 -2.05 1.55
C GLU A 130 10.58 -2.44 2.22
N HIS A 131 9.58 -1.56 2.19
CA HIS A 131 8.29 -1.75 2.84
C HIS A 131 7.11 -1.59 1.89
N THR A 132 6.04 -2.29 2.20
CA THR A 132 4.74 -2.27 1.55
C THR A 132 4.03 -0.94 1.76
N GLY A 133 3.15 -0.58 0.83
CA GLY A 133 2.34 0.63 0.92
C GLY A 133 2.34 1.45 -0.35
N ASN A 134 1.59 2.55 -0.33
CA ASN A 134 1.55 3.48 -1.46
C ASN A 134 2.71 4.49 -1.33
N LEU A 135 3.63 4.46 -2.28
CA LEU A 135 4.73 5.41 -2.39
C LEU A 135 4.26 6.65 -3.15
N LYS A 136 4.26 7.81 -2.49
CA LYS A 136 3.98 9.11 -3.11
C LYS A 136 5.29 9.75 -3.55
N ILE A 137 5.44 9.95 -4.85
CA ILE A 137 6.67 10.47 -5.47
C ILE A 137 6.32 11.78 -6.14
N SER A 138 7.04 12.85 -5.81
CA SER A 138 6.75 14.17 -6.36
C SER A 138 8.00 14.99 -6.67
N ILE A 139 7.90 15.82 -7.70
CA ILE A 139 8.91 16.85 -7.99
C ILE A 139 8.55 18.11 -7.17
N THR A 140 9.24 18.32 -6.06
CA THR A 140 8.96 19.44 -5.14
C THR A 140 9.55 20.76 -5.61
N LYS A 141 10.64 20.69 -6.38
CA LYS A 141 11.42 21.87 -6.75
C LYS A 141 12.21 21.62 -8.02
N VAL A 142 12.01 22.50 -9.00
CA VAL A 142 12.91 22.61 -10.15
C VAL A 142 13.54 23.99 -10.10
N ARG A 143 14.87 24.03 -10.08
CA ARG A 143 15.64 25.27 -10.10
C ARG A 143 16.49 25.31 -11.35
N VAL A 144 16.27 26.33 -12.17
CA VAL A 144 17.07 26.61 -13.37
C VAL A 144 18.10 27.68 -13.01
N PHE A 145 19.34 27.48 -13.42
CA PHE A 145 20.41 28.46 -13.25
C PHE A 145 20.81 29.07 -14.59
N ASP A 146 21.33 30.29 -14.55
CA ASP A 146 22.06 30.87 -15.67
C ASP A 146 23.43 30.17 -15.85
N TYR A 147 24.09 30.46 -16.98
CA TYR A 147 25.37 29.84 -17.34
C TYR A 147 26.50 30.11 -16.33
N LEU A 148 26.48 31.25 -15.64
CA LEU A 148 27.48 31.61 -14.62
C LEU A 148 27.02 31.29 -13.17
N LYS A 149 25.79 30.75 -13.01
CA LYS A 149 25.12 30.52 -11.72
C LYS A 149 25.03 31.78 -10.84
N LEU A 150 24.90 32.96 -11.45
CA LEU A 150 24.64 34.23 -10.77
C LEU A 150 23.19 34.32 -10.29
N PHE A 151 22.24 33.82 -11.07
CA PHE A 151 20.81 33.87 -10.82
C PHE A 151 20.20 32.47 -10.84
N SER A 152 19.07 32.31 -10.16
CA SER A 152 18.30 31.08 -10.25
C SER A 152 16.82 31.37 -10.15
N LEU A 153 16.02 30.77 -11.02
CA LEU A 153 14.56 30.81 -10.94
C LEU A 153 14.04 29.46 -10.48
N ARG A 154 13.08 29.48 -9.56
CA ARG A 154 12.46 28.29 -9.00
C ARG A 154 11.08 28.10 -9.61
N LYS A 155 10.87 26.97 -10.29
CA LYS A 155 9.56 26.54 -10.75
C LYS A 155 8.98 25.57 -9.73
N ARG A 156 7.72 25.80 -9.36
CA ARG A 156 6.90 24.88 -8.57
C ARG A 156 5.74 24.45 -9.46
N ASN A 157 5.89 23.31 -10.10
CA ASN A 157 4.79 22.57 -10.70
C ASN A 157 4.78 21.19 -10.04
N PRO A 158 3.85 20.92 -9.11
CA PRO A 158 3.77 19.63 -8.46
C PRO A 158 3.28 18.61 -9.49
N SER A 159 4.19 17.74 -9.92
CA SER A 159 3.83 16.48 -10.55
C SER A 159 3.98 15.41 -9.48
N GLU A 160 2.90 14.69 -9.19
CA GLU A 160 2.84 13.63 -8.20
C GLU A 160 2.42 12.33 -8.89
N ILE A 161 3.12 11.26 -8.57
CA ILE A 161 2.75 9.89 -8.95
C ILE A 161 2.62 9.07 -7.68
N LYS A 162 1.68 8.13 -7.71
CA LYS A 162 1.54 7.08 -6.71
C LYS A 162 1.97 5.76 -7.33
N VAL A 163 2.77 5.00 -6.59
CA VAL A 163 3.16 3.64 -6.95
C VAL A 163 2.77 2.73 -5.79
N ALA A 164 1.99 1.69 -6.06
CA ALA A 164 1.63 0.68 -5.06
C ALA A 164 2.78 -0.33 -4.93
N VAL A 165 3.31 -0.48 -3.72
CA VAL A 165 4.30 -1.50 -3.38
C VAL A 165 3.57 -2.64 -2.70
N LEU A 166 3.49 -3.80 -3.36
CA LEU A 166 2.82 -4.99 -2.89
C LEU A 166 3.68 -5.74 -1.85
N PRO A 167 3.07 -6.29 -0.78
CA PRO A 167 3.75 -7.21 0.13
C PRO A 167 4.07 -8.54 -0.55
N PHE A 168 5.00 -9.29 0.02
CA PHE A 168 5.17 -10.68 -0.34
C PHE A 168 4.01 -11.53 0.17
N TYR A 169 3.71 -12.62 -0.50
CA TYR A 169 2.80 -13.62 0.03
C TYR A 169 3.21 -14.99 -0.46
N TYR A 170 2.94 -15.99 0.36
CA TYR A 170 3.39 -17.35 0.14
C TYR A 170 2.19 -18.27 -0.08
N GLU A 171 2.37 -19.24 -0.96
CA GLU A 171 1.46 -20.38 -1.06
C GLU A 171 1.76 -21.36 0.09
N LEU A 172 0.75 -21.64 0.91
CA LEU A 172 0.84 -22.58 2.03
C LEU A 172 0.43 -23.99 1.55
N THR A 173 1.27 -24.99 1.84
CA THR A 173 1.11 -26.37 1.34
C THR A 173 -0.16 -27.08 1.89
N GLU A 174 -0.50 -28.21 1.27
CA GLU A 174 -1.84 -28.77 1.01
C GLU A 174 -2.74 -29.10 2.24
N ASP A 175 -2.22 -29.41 3.42
CA ASP A 175 -3.02 -30.11 4.46
C ASP A 175 -3.89 -29.21 5.38
N TYR A 176 -3.66 -27.89 5.41
CA TYR A 176 -4.31 -27.00 6.39
C TYR A 176 -5.84 -26.85 6.25
N LEU A 177 -6.37 -27.11 5.06
CA LEU A 177 -7.69 -26.61 4.62
C LEU A 177 -8.74 -27.68 4.39
N GLU A 178 -8.35 -28.97 4.39
CA GLU A 178 -9.26 -30.07 4.05
C GLU A 178 -10.40 -30.29 5.07
N ASN A 179 -10.27 -29.77 6.30
CA ASN A 179 -11.24 -30.01 7.37
C ASN A 179 -12.23 -28.86 7.64
N SER A 180 -12.03 -27.65 7.08
CA SER A 180 -12.92 -26.50 7.33
C SER A 180 -14.14 -26.42 6.39
N SER A 181 -14.18 -27.26 5.35
CA SER A 181 -15.13 -27.21 4.23
C SER A 181 -16.41 -28.04 4.42
N LYS A 182 -16.56 -28.78 5.53
CA LYS A 182 -17.64 -29.76 5.69
C LYS A 182 -18.86 -29.30 6.49
N MET A 183 -18.87 -28.07 7.01
CA MET A 183 -20.03 -27.55 7.72
C MET A 183 -20.83 -26.60 6.81
N GLN A 184 -22.08 -26.99 6.53
CA GLN A 184 -23.07 -26.08 5.96
C GLN A 184 -23.42 -25.06 7.04
N VAL A 185 -22.76 -23.91 6.99
CA VAL A 185 -23.18 -22.72 7.73
C VAL A 185 -24.40 -22.14 7.02
N GLU A 186 -25.41 -21.68 7.78
CA GLU A 186 -26.52 -20.92 7.21
C GLU A 186 -25.97 -19.59 6.64
N SER A 187 -26.10 -19.41 5.33
CA SER A 187 -25.61 -18.22 4.61
C SER A 187 -26.78 -17.51 3.95
N ASP A 188 -26.94 -16.22 4.26
CA ASP A 188 -27.93 -15.35 3.60
C ASP A 188 -27.58 -15.05 2.12
N ASN A 189 -26.37 -15.41 1.68
CA ASN A 189 -25.92 -15.25 0.30
C ASN A 189 -26.05 -16.55 -0.48
N TYR A 190 -26.74 -16.46 -1.60
CA TYR A 190 -27.10 -17.58 -2.46
C TYR A 190 -26.54 -17.42 -3.88
N SER A 191 -26.25 -18.55 -4.52
CA SER A 191 -25.72 -18.57 -5.89
C SER A 191 -26.77 -18.06 -6.88
N THR A 192 -26.39 -17.06 -7.68
CA THR A 192 -27.25 -16.53 -8.75
C THR A 192 -27.14 -17.32 -10.07
N VAL A 193 -26.26 -18.31 -10.13
CA VAL A 193 -25.95 -19.06 -11.36
C VAL A 193 -26.33 -20.54 -11.27
N LYS A 194 -26.44 -21.08 -10.05
CA LYS A 194 -26.64 -22.50 -9.80
C LYS A 194 -27.67 -22.72 -8.68
N GLY A 195 -28.69 -23.54 -8.96
CA GLY A 195 -29.62 -24.02 -7.95
C GLY A 195 -29.00 -25.08 -7.02
N GLY A 196 -29.48 -25.14 -5.79
CA GLY A 196 -29.06 -26.06 -4.75
C GLY A 196 -30.24 -26.72 -4.04
N ASP A 197 -30.01 -27.10 -2.79
CA ASP A 197 -30.94 -27.91 -2.00
C ASP A 197 -31.49 -27.19 -0.76
N ASP A 198 -31.13 -25.91 -0.53
CA ASP A 198 -31.57 -25.13 0.64
C ASP A 198 -33.00 -24.57 0.47
N PRO A 199 -34.00 -25.08 1.20
CA PRO A 199 -35.39 -24.65 1.06
C PRO A 199 -35.67 -23.21 1.52
N SER A 200 -34.70 -22.53 2.13
CA SER A 200 -34.82 -21.18 2.67
C SER A 200 -34.96 -20.11 1.58
N GLU A 201 -34.36 -20.31 0.41
CA GLU A 201 -34.50 -19.41 -0.75
C GLU A 201 -34.86 -20.20 -2.03
N VAL A 202 -35.76 -19.63 -2.84
CA VAL A 202 -36.16 -20.21 -4.13
C VAL A 202 -35.38 -19.53 -5.26
N PHE A 203 -34.42 -20.25 -5.83
CA PHE A 203 -33.59 -19.81 -6.96
C PHE A 203 -34.42 -19.53 -8.22
N ALA A 204 -35.26 -20.50 -8.57
CA ALA A 204 -36.11 -20.42 -9.75
C ALA A 204 -37.35 -21.29 -9.58
N ILE A 205 -38.42 -20.94 -10.30
CA ILE A 205 -39.60 -21.79 -10.43
C ILE A 205 -39.73 -22.19 -11.89
N ARG A 206 -39.73 -23.48 -12.17
CA ARG A 206 -39.81 -24.04 -13.52
C ARG A 206 -40.86 -25.15 -13.61
N GLU A 207 -41.14 -25.59 -14.83
CA GLU A 207 -42.00 -26.76 -15.06
C GLU A 207 -41.32 -28.05 -14.57
N TYR A 208 -42.15 -28.93 -14.00
CA TYR A 208 -41.75 -30.25 -13.53
C TYR A 208 -41.22 -31.10 -14.68
N ARG A 209 -40.09 -31.78 -14.45
CA ARG A 209 -39.49 -32.76 -15.37
C ARG A 209 -39.47 -34.12 -14.69
N GLU A 210 -39.53 -35.18 -15.48
CA GLU A 210 -39.43 -36.54 -14.93
C GLU A 210 -38.11 -36.73 -14.17
N GLY A 211 -38.19 -37.21 -12.93
CA GLY A 211 -37.05 -37.36 -12.01
C GLY A 211 -36.97 -36.29 -10.92
N ASP A 212 -37.75 -35.21 -11.03
CA ASP A 212 -37.82 -34.17 -10.02
C ASP A 212 -38.51 -34.64 -8.71
N ARG A 213 -38.03 -34.16 -7.56
CA ARG A 213 -38.55 -34.54 -6.24
C ARG A 213 -39.95 -33.94 -6.00
N PRO A 214 -41.01 -34.74 -5.74
CA PRO A 214 -42.37 -34.23 -5.52
C PRO A 214 -42.50 -33.26 -4.32
N ALA A 215 -41.62 -33.38 -3.33
CA ALA A 215 -41.60 -32.48 -2.16
C ALA A 215 -41.31 -31.01 -2.53
N ARG A 216 -40.75 -30.74 -3.71
CA ARG A 216 -40.41 -29.38 -4.17
C ARG A 216 -41.50 -28.70 -4.99
N ILE A 217 -42.65 -29.37 -5.20
CA ILE A 217 -43.75 -28.83 -6.01
C ILE A 217 -44.29 -27.53 -5.39
N HIS A 218 -44.39 -26.48 -6.21
CA HIS A 218 -45.04 -25.23 -5.84
C HIS A 218 -46.56 -25.36 -6.05
N TRP A 219 -47.26 -26.02 -5.13
CA TRP A 219 -48.70 -26.33 -5.26
C TRP A 219 -49.56 -25.12 -5.63
N LYS A 220 -49.36 -23.97 -4.97
CA LYS A 220 -50.16 -22.75 -5.21
C LYS A 220 -49.98 -22.16 -6.62
N LEU A 221 -48.80 -22.33 -7.24
CA LEU A 221 -48.53 -21.83 -8.59
C LEU A 221 -48.98 -22.85 -9.61
N SER A 222 -48.80 -24.14 -9.30
CA SER A 222 -49.23 -25.24 -10.15
C SER A 222 -50.75 -25.21 -10.39
N ILE A 223 -51.53 -24.94 -9.34
CA ILE A 223 -52.99 -24.76 -9.46
C ILE A 223 -53.35 -23.55 -10.35
N LYS A 224 -52.61 -22.44 -10.22
CA LYS A 224 -52.88 -21.22 -11.00
C LYS A 224 -52.56 -21.38 -12.49
N GLN A 225 -51.49 -22.10 -12.82
CA GLN A 225 -51.06 -22.30 -14.21
C GLN A 225 -51.61 -23.59 -14.83
N ASN A 226 -52.33 -24.41 -14.05
CA ASN A 226 -52.84 -25.72 -14.45
C ASN A 226 -51.76 -26.66 -15.01
N GLN A 227 -50.53 -26.53 -14.51
CA GLN A 227 -49.37 -27.35 -14.86
C GLN A 227 -48.47 -27.52 -13.63
N LEU A 228 -47.77 -28.66 -13.48
CA LEU A 228 -46.91 -28.89 -12.32
C LEU A 228 -45.65 -28.00 -12.38
N MET A 229 -45.53 -27.13 -11.38
CA MET A 229 -44.38 -26.23 -11.20
C MET A 229 -43.55 -26.67 -10.01
N ILE A 230 -42.24 -26.66 -10.16
CA ILE A 230 -41.27 -27.04 -9.12
C ILE A 230 -40.41 -25.84 -8.69
N LYS A 231 -40.13 -25.77 -7.39
CA LYS A 231 -39.16 -24.84 -6.82
C LYS A 231 -37.77 -25.46 -6.94
N ASP A 232 -36.93 -24.87 -7.78
CA ASP A 232 -35.49 -25.06 -7.66
C ASP A 232 -35.03 -24.14 -6.53
N PHE A 233 -34.45 -24.74 -5.50
CA PHE A 233 -33.93 -24.04 -4.34
C PHE A 233 -32.55 -23.48 -4.64
N SER A 234 -32.11 -22.51 -3.84
CA SER A 234 -30.80 -21.91 -4.03
C SER A 234 -29.67 -22.74 -3.44
N ASP A 235 -28.45 -22.55 -3.97
CA ASP A 235 -27.22 -23.11 -3.43
C ASP A 235 -26.59 -22.04 -2.53
N PRO A 236 -26.57 -22.22 -1.18
CA PRO A 236 -25.97 -21.23 -0.30
C PRO A 236 -24.49 -21.11 -0.64
N THR A 237 -24.05 -19.89 -0.97
CA THR A 237 -22.65 -19.60 -1.24
C THR A 237 -21.91 -19.45 0.08
N ASN A 238 -21.60 -20.57 0.72
CA ASN A 238 -20.92 -20.57 2.01
C ASN A 238 -19.53 -19.94 1.90
N CYS A 239 -19.42 -18.73 2.45
CA CYS A 239 -18.14 -18.15 2.80
C CYS A 239 -17.85 -18.62 4.22
N SER A 240 -17.28 -19.82 4.33
CA SER A 240 -17.10 -20.48 5.62
C SER A 240 -15.94 -19.89 6.42
N VAL A 241 -15.07 -19.11 5.78
CA VAL A 241 -13.86 -18.57 6.41
C VAL A 241 -13.81 -17.05 6.33
N VAL A 242 -13.33 -16.42 7.42
CA VAL A 242 -12.99 -15.00 7.47
C VAL A 242 -11.55 -14.79 7.92
N VAL A 243 -10.84 -13.91 7.22
CA VAL A 243 -9.52 -13.41 7.59
C VAL A 243 -9.66 -11.94 7.98
N LEU A 244 -9.32 -11.63 9.23
CA LEU A 244 -9.28 -10.28 9.80
C LEU A 244 -7.82 -9.81 9.84
N ALA A 245 -7.48 -8.80 9.04
CA ALA A 245 -6.17 -8.15 9.05
C ALA A 245 -6.23 -6.85 9.88
N ASP A 246 -5.70 -6.89 11.10
CA ASP A 246 -5.67 -5.75 12.02
C ASP A 246 -4.43 -4.91 11.79
N LEU A 247 -4.63 -3.79 11.09
CA LEU A 247 -3.59 -2.78 10.84
C LEU A 247 -3.48 -1.74 11.97
N GLY A 248 -4.03 -2.04 13.15
CA GLY A 248 -3.91 -1.26 14.37
C GLY A 248 -2.56 -1.48 15.03
N ILE A 249 -1.64 -0.52 14.85
CA ILE A 249 -0.27 -0.64 15.34
C ILE A 249 -0.04 0.41 16.43
N PRO A 250 0.34 0.01 17.66
CA PRO A 250 0.64 0.97 18.72
C PRO A 250 1.83 1.85 18.33
N LYS A 251 1.86 3.07 18.87
CA LYS A 251 2.86 4.09 18.51
C LYS A 251 4.30 3.72 18.85
N ASP A 252 4.48 2.76 19.76
CA ASP A 252 5.79 2.33 20.26
C ASP A 252 6.50 1.34 19.30
N TYR A 253 5.79 0.85 18.27
CA TYR A 253 6.33 -0.09 17.28
C TYR A 253 6.77 0.60 15.99
N GLU A 254 7.73 -0.01 15.28
CA GLU A 254 8.06 0.39 13.91
C GLU A 254 6.89 0.00 12.97
N ILE A 255 6.08 1.01 12.63
CA ILE A 255 4.83 0.84 11.88
C ILE A 255 5.04 0.08 10.56
N LEU A 256 6.09 0.41 9.80
CA LEU A 256 6.30 -0.17 8.47
C LEU A 256 6.58 -1.68 8.53
N GLU A 257 7.43 -2.13 9.46
CA GLU A 257 7.76 -3.56 9.63
C GLU A 257 6.56 -4.37 10.14
N ALA A 258 5.80 -3.80 11.07
CA ALA A 258 4.59 -4.42 11.58
C ALA A 258 3.51 -4.54 10.49
N VAL A 259 3.28 -3.50 9.68
CA VAL A 259 2.34 -3.55 8.55
C VAL A 259 2.75 -4.58 7.53
N ASP A 260 4.04 -4.59 7.13
CA ASP A 260 4.57 -5.57 6.18
C ASP A 260 4.21 -6.98 6.66
N SER A 261 4.53 -7.29 7.91
CA SER A 261 4.30 -8.61 8.49
C SER A 261 2.81 -8.98 8.54
N ILE A 262 1.94 -8.06 8.96
CA ILE A 262 0.49 -8.30 9.03
C ILE A 262 -0.08 -8.56 7.63
N LEU A 263 0.29 -7.74 6.66
CA LEU A 263 -0.17 -7.89 5.29
C LEU A 263 0.37 -9.16 4.64
N GLU A 264 1.66 -9.46 4.79
CA GLU A 264 2.29 -10.68 4.24
C GLU A 264 1.62 -11.94 4.82
N CYS A 265 1.36 -11.98 6.13
CA CYS A 265 0.68 -13.12 6.76
C CYS A 265 -0.77 -13.26 6.28
N ALA A 266 -1.55 -12.17 6.34
CA ALA A 266 -2.97 -12.21 6.01
C ALA A 266 -3.20 -12.50 4.52
N LEU A 267 -2.35 -11.96 3.63
CA LEU A 267 -2.40 -12.24 2.20
C LEU A 267 -1.94 -13.65 1.88
N SER A 268 -0.95 -14.20 2.58
CA SER A 268 -0.55 -15.60 2.40
C SER A 268 -1.71 -16.55 2.71
N LEU A 269 -2.48 -16.28 3.76
CA LEU A 269 -3.70 -17.05 4.08
C LEU A 269 -4.78 -16.89 3.02
N SER A 270 -5.11 -15.65 2.67
CA SER A 270 -6.14 -15.35 1.67
C SER A 270 -5.82 -15.94 0.29
N TYR A 271 -4.55 -15.82 -0.15
CA TYR A 271 -4.08 -16.42 -1.39
C TYR A 271 -4.12 -17.95 -1.36
N SER A 272 -3.75 -18.56 -0.23
CA SER A 272 -3.81 -20.02 -0.07
C SER A 272 -5.25 -20.54 -0.08
N PHE A 273 -6.20 -19.82 0.52
CA PHE A 273 -7.64 -20.14 0.44
C PHE A 273 -8.14 -20.02 -1.00
N LEU A 274 -7.72 -18.98 -1.71
CA LEU A 274 -8.08 -18.77 -3.11
C LEU A 274 -7.59 -19.93 -4.00
N LEU A 275 -6.33 -20.34 -3.87
CA LEU A 275 -5.75 -21.44 -4.67
C LEU A 275 -6.48 -22.77 -4.46
N LYS A 276 -7.00 -23.01 -3.25
CA LYS A 276 -7.78 -24.21 -2.94
C LYS A 276 -9.27 -24.09 -3.30
N GLY A 277 -9.68 -22.99 -3.94
CA GLY A 277 -11.07 -22.73 -4.31
C GLY A 277 -11.99 -22.46 -3.11
N GLN A 278 -11.41 -22.12 -1.95
CA GLN A 278 -12.17 -21.81 -0.74
C GLN A 278 -12.56 -20.34 -0.73
N ILE A 279 -13.87 -20.10 -0.89
CA ILE A 279 -14.43 -18.76 -0.82
C ILE A 279 -14.37 -18.27 0.63
N HIS A 280 -13.79 -17.09 0.82
CA HIS A 280 -13.59 -16.51 2.14
C HIS A 280 -13.79 -15.00 2.11
N TYR A 281 -14.02 -14.41 3.27
CA TYR A 281 -13.99 -12.96 3.43
C TYR A 281 -12.61 -12.52 3.85
N PHE A 282 -12.08 -11.52 3.15
CA PHE A 282 -10.88 -10.82 3.58
C PHE A 282 -11.24 -9.42 4.07
N THR A 283 -10.91 -9.12 5.33
CA THR A 283 -11.50 -8.01 6.08
C THR A 283 -10.44 -7.16 6.75
N TRP A 284 -10.64 -5.85 6.78
CA TRP A 284 -9.83 -4.86 7.49
C TRP A 284 -10.70 -3.75 8.09
N TYR A 285 -10.17 -3.03 9.07
CA TYR A 285 -10.80 -1.80 9.55
C TYR A 285 -10.41 -0.62 8.66
N ASP A 286 -11.39 0.05 8.04
CA ASP A 286 -11.15 1.23 7.21
C ASP A 286 -11.27 2.52 8.04
N LYS A 287 -10.13 3.05 8.47
CA LYS A 287 -10.06 4.27 9.29
C LYS A 287 -10.66 5.51 8.60
N ASN A 288 -10.77 5.52 7.27
CA ASN A 288 -11.32 6.68 6.56
C ASN A 288 -12.85 6.74 6.69
N PHE A 289 -13.50 5.57 6.81
CA PHE A 289 -14.95 5.44 6.94
C PHE A 289 -15.37 5.13 8.38
N GLY A 290 -14.44 4.69 9.23
CA GLY A 290 -14.71 4.33 10.63
C GLY A 290 -15.47 3.02 10.77
N SER A 291 -15.37 2.11 9.79
CA SER A 291 -16.07 0.82 9.81
C SER A 291 -15.21 -0.29 9.22
N CYS A 292 -15.57 -1.54 9.54
CA CYS A 292 -14.92 -2.71 8.95
C CYS A 292 -15.41 -2.92 7.52
N ARG A 293 -14.45 -3.14 6.61
CA ARG A 293 -14.71 -3.51 5.22
C ARG A 293 -14.27 -4.93 4.99
N ARG A 294 -15.02 -5.64 4.15
CA ARG A 294 -14.67 -6.98 3.70
C ARG A 294 -14.89 -7.12 2.21
N VAL A 295 -14.06 -7.94 1.59
CA VAL A 295 -14.22 -8.38 0.21
C VAL A 295 -14.43 -9.89 0.23
N ARG A 296 -15.43 -10.35 -0.52
CA ARG A 296 -15.66 -11.78 -0.74
C ARG A 296 -14.72 -12.25 -1.84
N VAL A 297 -13.70 -13.02 -1.48
CA VAL A 297 -12.66 -13.46 -2.40
C VAL A 297 -13.09 -14.78 -3.04
N VAL A 298 -13.43 -14.74 -4.33
CA VAL A 298 -13.78 -15.91 -5.16
C VAL A 298 -12.71 -16.15 -6.22
N ASN A 299 -12.12 -15.08 -6.74
CA ASN A 299 -11.09 -15.11 -7.79
C ASN A 299 -9.93 -14.14 -7.47
N GLU A 300 -8.90 -14.15 -8.30
CA GLU A 300 -7.72 -13.27 -8.13
C GLU A 300 -8.07 -11.77 -8.20
N LYS A 301 -9.05 -11.37 -9.02
CA LYS A 301 -9.47 -9.97 -9.12
C LYS A 301 -10.04 -9.47 -7.79
N ASP A 302 -10.84 -10.30 -7.11
CA ASP A 302 -11.40 -9.97 -5.80
C ASP A 302 -10.28 -9.84 -4.74
N LEU A 303 -9.25 -10.69 -4.83
CA LEU A 303 -8.06 -10.59 -3.96
C LEU A 303 -7.33 -9.26 -4.17
N PHE A 304 -7.10 -8.85 -5.42
CA PHE A 304 -6.45 -7.57 -5.72
C PHE A 304 -7.32 -6.36 -5.35
N GLU A 305 -8.65 -6.48 -5.38
CA GLU A 305 -9.57 -5.47 -4.85
C GLU A 305 -9.40 -5.31 -3.32
N ALA A 306 -9.29 -6.42 -2.59
CA ALA A 306 -9.01 -6.38 -1.16
C ALA A 306 -7.64 -5.75 -0.85
N VAL A 307 -6.61 -6.10 -1.64
CA VAL A 307 -5.27 -5.50 -1.52
C VAL A 307 -5.30 -3.99 -1.77
N ASP A 308 -6.00 -3.52 -2.79
CA ASP A 308 -6.12 -2.08 -3.07
C ASP A 308 -6.82 -1.34 -1.92
N GLY A 309 -7.86 -1.95 -1.34
CA GLY A 309 -8.54 -1.44 -0.15
C GLY A 309 -7.63 -1.32 1.07
N LEU A 310 -6.86 -2.36 1.37
CA LEU A 310 -5.85 -2.40 2.43
C LEU A 310 -4.76 -1.33 2.22
N LEU A 311 -4.23 -1.23 1.00
CA LEU A 311 -3.20 -0.26 0.63
C LEU A 311 -3.70 1.19 0.69
N SER A 312 -4.97 1.41 0.38
CA SER A 312 -5.60 2.72 0.43
C SER A 312 -5.92 3.17 1.86
N CYS A 313 -6.31 2.24 2.74
CA CYS A 313 -6.55 2.53 4.15
C CYS A 313 -5.23 2.78 4.90
N GLY A 314 -4.30 1.83 4.81
CA GLY A 314 -3.05 1.83 5.58
C GLY A 314 -3.25 1.72 7.10
N PRO A 315 -2.15 1.78 7.87
CA PRO A 315 -2.18 1.56 9.32
C PRO A 315 -2.89 2.66 10.08
N TYR A 316 -3.42 2.30 11.25
CA TYR A 316 -3.98 3.24 12.23
C TYR A 316 -3.29 3.07 13.59
N THR A 317 -3.23 4.16 14.34
CA THR A 317 -2.64 4.20 15.70
C THR A 317 -3.69 4.49 16.78
N GLU A 318 -4.94 4.65 16.35
CA GLU A 318 -6.09 4.76 17.25
C GLU A 318 -6.35 3.38 17.86
N ASP A 319 -6.70 3.34 19.14
CA ASP A 319 -7.04 2.09 19.80
C ASP A 319 -8.45 1.68 19.40
N VAL A 320 -8.54 1.01 18.26
CA VAL A 320 -9.78 0.47 17.71
C VAL A 320 -9.75 -1.03 17.86
N ASP A 321 -10.80 -1.56 18.48
CA ASP A 321 -11.06 -2.99 18.49
C ASP A 321 -11.71 -3.42 17.16
N MET A 322 -10.88 -3.97 16.28
CA MET A 322 -11.33 -4.45 14.97
C MET A 322 -12.38 -5.57 15.09
N ALA A 323 -12.29 -6.45 16.08
CA ALA A 323 -13.26 -7.53 16.23
C ALA A 323 -14.63 -6.99 16.65
N ALA A 324 -14.66 -5.99 17.54
CA ALA A 324 -15.90 -5.30 17.91
C ALA A 324 -16.51 -4.55 16.72
N ALA A 325 -15.68 -3.81 15.97
CA ALA A 325 -16.12 -3.09 14.77
C ALA A 325 -16.68 -4.05 13.71
N TYR A 326 -16.05 -5.22 13.55
CA TYR A 326 -16.54 -6.25 12.64
C TYR A 326 -17.90 -6.81 13.08
N PHE A 327 -18.03 -7.17 14.36
CA PHE A 327 -19.28 -7.70 14.89
C PHE A 327 -20.43 -6.70 14.80
N ALA A 328 -20.16 -5.40 14.97
CA ALA A 328 -21.16 -4.34 14.80
C ALA A 328 -21.68 -4.26 13.36
N GLU A 329 -20.81 -4.44 12.37
CA GLU A 329 -21.18 -4.37 10.95
C GLU A 329 -21.85 -5.67 10.47
N TYR A 330 -21.41 -6.83 10.97
CA TYR A 330 -21.84 -8.16 10.53
C TYR A 330 -22.23 -9.10 11.70
N PRO A 331 -23.26 -8.78 12.50
CA PRO A 331 -23.58 -9.50 13.75
C PRO A 331 -24.19 -10.90 13.54
N ASN A 332 -24.77 -11.16 12.37
CA ASN A 332 -25.51 -12.40 12.11
C ASN A 332 -24.68 -13.47 11.42
N ASP A 333 -23.51 -13.11 10.89
CA ASP A 333 -22.69 -14.01 10.10
C ASP A 333 -22.04 -15.08 10.98
N GLN A 334 -21.84 -16.25 10.36
CA GLN A 334 -21.28 -17.42 11.01
C GLN A 334 -20.15 -17.98 10.14
N TYR A 335 -19.12 -18.53 10.78
CA TYR A 335 -17.92 -19.05 10.12
C TYR A 335 -17.53 -20.42 10.68
N THR A 336 -16.94 -21.26 9.84
CA THR A 336 -16.22 -22.46 10.29
C THR A 336 -14.84 -22.09 10.80
N GLY A 337 -14.15 -21.14 10.14
CA GLY A 337 -12.83 -20.69 10.54
C GLY A 337 -12.71 -19.17 10.57
N LEU A 338 -12.20 -18.63 11.68
CA LEU A 338 -11.86 -17.23 11.84
C LEU A 338 -10.36 -17.09 12.09
N PHE A 339 -9.69 -16.31 11.26
CA PHE A 339 -8.26 -16.02 11.36
C PHE A 339 -8.06 -14.54 11.66
N MET A 340 -7.54 -14.25 12.85
CA MET A 340 -7.21 -12.89 13.29
C MET A 340 -5.71 -12.67 13.19
N VAL A 341 -5.25 -11.88 12.23
CA VAL A 341 -3.84 -11.48 12.11
C VAL A 341 -3.67 -10.13 12.79
N THR A 342 -2.92 -10.11 13.89
CA THR A 342 -2.73 -8.89 14.68
C THR A 342 -1.36 -8.83 15.35
N LYS A 343 -0.93 -7.61 15.66
CA LYS A 343 0.25 -7.30 16.47
C LYS A 343 -0.08 -7.10 17.95
N THR A 344 -1.36 -7.01 18.30
CA THR A 344 -1.80 -6.68 19.67
C THR A 344 -2.91 -7.59 20.14
N VAL A 345 -2.76 -8.16 21.34
CA VAL A 345 -3.76 -9.01 21.98
C VAL A 345 -4.00 -8.48 23.37
N THR A 346 -5.24 -8.08 23.65
CA THR A 346 -5.68 -7.57 24.96
C THR A 346 -6.94 -8.32 25.40
N HIS A 347 -7.25 -8.28 26.70
CA HIS A 347 -8.43 -8.95 27.23
C HIS A 347 -9.73 -8.46 26.59
N ASP A 348 -9.86 -7.16 26.35
CA ASP A 348 -11.05 -6.54 25.74
C ASP A 348 -11.22 -7.00 24.28
N ARG A 349 -10.13 -7.02 23.49
CA ARG A 349 -10.15 -7.49 22.10
C ARG A 349 -10.51 -8.97 21.99
N LEU A 350 -10.09 -9.78 22.97
CA LEU A 350 -10.49 -11.18 23.05
C LEU A 350 -11.98 -11.34 23.33
N ASP A 351 -12.55 -10.53 24.23
CA ASP A 351 -13.99 -10.58 24.53
C ASP A 351 -14.82 -10.25 23.29
N SER A 352 -14.41 -9.25 22.52
CA SER A 352 -15.03 -8.90 21.24
C SER A 352 -14.88 -10.01 20.19
N LEU A 353 -13.73 -10.68 20.13
CA LEU A 353 -13.48 -11.79 19.20
C LEU A 353 -14.37 -13.00 19.47
N ILE A 354 -14.71 -13.26 20.74
CA ILE A 354 -15.60 -14.35 21.15
C ILE A 354 -17.03 -14.13 20.64
N LEU A 355 -17.47 -12.87 20.52
CA LEU A 355 -18.81 -12.51 20.03
C LEU A 355 -19.03 -12.92 18.56
N ILE A 356 -17.96 -12.96 17.76
CA ILE A 356 -18.03 -13.40 16.37
C ILE A 356 -18.27 -14.91 16.36
N LYS A 357 -19.36 -15.34 15.69
CA LYS A 357 -19.78 -16.75 15.66
C LYS A 357 -18.88 -17.54 14.73
N ALA A 358 -17.86 -18.20 15.28
CA ALA A 358 -16.99 -19.10 14.55
C ALA A 358 -16.78 -20.42 15.32
N VAL A 359 -16.71 -21.55 14.60
CA VAL A 359 -16.38 -22.86 15.20
C VAL A 359 -14.93 -22.88 15.64
N ASP A 360 -14.03 -22.56 14.72
CA ASP A 360 -12.60 -22.47 14.95
C ASP A 360 -12.15 -21.00 14.90
N ARG A 361 -11.40 -20.58 15.91
CA ARG A 361 -10.91 -19.20 16.05
C ARG A 361 -9.41 -19.26 16.29
N GLN A 362 -8.66 -18.56 15.45
CA GLN A 362 -7.21 -18.58 15.49
C GLN A 362 -6.67 -17.17 15.48
N ILE A 363 -5.79 -16.89 16.43
CA ILE A 363 -5.08 -15.63 16.58
C ILE A 363 -3.65 -15.86 16.11
N LEU A 364 -3.29 -15.19 15.03
CA LEU A 364 -1.98 -15.19 14.42
C LEU A 364 -1.28 -13.92 14.92
N TYR A 365 -0.56 -14.08 16.03
CA TYR A 365 0.15 -13.00 16.70
C TYR A 365 1.52 -12.79 16.06
N ILE A 366 1.77 -11.61 15.53
CA ILE A 366 3.03 -11.31 14.85
C ILE A 366 4.10 -10.87 15.84
N ASN A 367 5.12 -11.70 15.99
CA ASN A 367 6.28 -11.48 16.84
C ASN A 367 7.50 -11.05 16.00
N GLY A 368 8.36 -10.19 16.55
CA GLY A 368 9.63 -9.83 15.91
C GLY A 368 9.64 -8.65 14.93
N ALA A 369 8.76 -7.65 15.10
CA ALA A 369 8.85 -6.35 14.40
C ALA A 369 9.35 -5.24 15.36
N ASP A 370 10.14 -5.64 16.36
CA ASP A 370 10.50 -4.82 17.51
C ASP A 370 12.03 -4.69 17.55
N TYR A 371 12.59 -3.70 16.86
CA TYR A 371 14.02 -3.37 16.99
C TYR A 371 14.21 -2.07 17.76
N THR A 372 14.41 -2.19 19.08
CA THR A 372 15.18 -1.22 19.90
C THR A 372 16.16 -1.87 20.87
N LEU A 373 16.60 -3.13 20.67
CA LEU A 373 17.71 -3.66 21.49
C LEU A 373 18.73 -4.44 20.64
N ALA A 374 20.00 -4.15 20.94
CA ALA A 374 21.18 -4.52 20.19
C ALA A 374 21.37 -6.04 20.09
N ARG A 375 22.04 -6.41 19.00
CA ARG A 375 22.36 -7.77 18.51
C ARG A 375 23.39 -8.53 19.37
N SER A 376 23.26 -8.54 20.71
CA SER A 376 24.21 -9.25 21.58
C SER A 376 23.63 -9.98 22.80
N GLU A 377 22.30 -10.04 22.99
CA GLU A 377 21.70 -10.75 24.15
C GLU A 377 20.57 -11.73 23.78
N LEU A 378 20.39 -12.02 22.49
CA LEU A 378 19.23 -12.74 21.91
C LEU A 378 19.28 -14.28 21.99
N GLU A 379 20.05 -14.86 22.91
CA GLU A 379 20.02 -16.33 23.15
C GLU A 379 19.38 -16.74 24.48
N ALA A 380 18.86 -15.82 25.30
CA ALA A 380 18.55 -16.18 26.70
C ALA A 380 17.17 -15.81 27.27
N ASN A 381 16.27 -15.08 26.61
CA ASN A 381 14.93 -14.82 27.17
C ASN A 381 13.85 -14.65 26.09
N TRP A 382 13.11 -15.74 25.86
CA TRP A 382 12.00 -15.83 24.92
C TRP A 382 10.67 -15.78 25.68
N GLU A 383 10.35 -14.64 26.32
CA GLU A 383 9.02 -14.42 26.88
C GLU A 383 8.18 -13.62 25.88
N THR A 384 7.11 -14.23 25.38
CA THR A 384 6.03 -13.51 24.68
C THR A 384 5.52 -12.39 25.59
N PRO A 385 5.29 -11.17 25.11
CA PRO A 385 4.75 -10.07 25.92
C PRO A 385 3.28 -10.27 26.34
N ILE A 386 2.70 -11.44 26.04
CA ILE A 386 1.34 -11.83 26.35
C ILE A 386 1.33 -12.38 27.78
N ASP A 387 0.52 -11.79 28.64
CA ASP A 387 0.36 -12.23 30.03
C ASP A 387 -0.10 -13.69 30.10
N ARG A 388 0.38 -14.45 31.09
CA ARG A 388 -0.03 -15.84 31.35
C ARG A 388 -1.54 -15.94 31.56
N GLU A 389 -2.16 -14.91 32.12
CA GLU A 389 -3.61 -14.84 32.29
C GLU A 389 -4.36 -14.74 30.94
N LEU A 390 -3.78 -14.01 29.99
CA LEU A 390 -4.29 -13.86 28.62
C LEU A 390 -4.18 -15.16 27.84
N ILE A 391 -3.04 -15.85 27.95
CA ILE A 391 -2.85 -17.19 27.36
C ILE A 391 -3.87 -18.18 27.93
N ARG A 392 -4.11 -18.13 29.25
CA ARG A 392 -5.10 -18.99 29.90
C ARG A 392 -6.51 -18.72 29.40
N LYS A 393 -6.90 -17.43 29.26
CA LYS A 393 -8.21 -17.05 28.70
C LYS A 393 -8.38 -17.60 27.27
N ILE A 394 -7.35 -17.49 26.44
CA ILE A 394 -7.35 -18.04 25.08
C ILE A 394 -7.56 -19.56 25.11
N THR A 395 -6.81 -20.30 25.93
CA THR A 395 -6.96 -21.75 26.03
C THR A 395 -8.33 -22.17 26.58
N ASP A 396 -8.85 -21.44 27.58
CA ASP A 396 -10.15 -21.73 28.20
C ASP A 396 -11.32 -21.51 27.22
N THR A 397 -11.15 -20.59 26.27
CA THR A 397 -12.14 -20.29 25.22
C THR A 397 -12.01 -21.19 23.97
N GLY A 398 -11.03 -22.10 23.95
CA GLY A 398 -10.78 -23.00 22.83
C GLY A 398 -10.19 -22.30 21.59
N MET A 399 -9.62 -21.11 21.75
CA MET A 399 -8.98 -20.38 20.65
C MET A 399 -7.54 -20.85 20.44
N GLY A 400 -7.10 -20.94 19.18
CA GLY A 400 -5.70 -21.14 18.84
C GLY A 400 -4.93 -19.83 18.92
N LEU A 401 -3.74 -19.82 19.53
CA LEU A 401 -2.80 -18.70 19.49
C LEU A 401 -1.48 -19.18 18.89
N PHE A 402 -1.07 -18.52 17.82
CA PHE A 402 0.14 -18.83 17.08
C PHE A 402 1.02 -17.60 16.97
N SER A 403 2.25 -17.71 17.48
CA SER A 403 3.25 -16.66 17.33
C SER A 403 3.95 -16.84 15.98
N ILE A 404 3.83 -15.86 15.08
CA ILE A 404 4.49 -15.84 13.77
C ILE A 404 5.66 -14.86 13.82
N ASN A 405 6.86 -15.34 13.53
CA ASN A 405 8.05 -14.53 13.35
C ASN A 405 8.03 -13.84 11.98
N ALA A 406 8.13 -12.51 11.99
CA ALA A 406 8.21 -11.70 10.78
C ALA A 406 9.33 -12.15 9.80
N TYR A 407 10.46 -12.65 10.30
CA TYR A 407 11.61 -13.03 9.48
C TYR A 407 11.54 -14.45 8.92
N ASN A 408 10.78 -15.35 9.55
CA ASN A 408 10.62 -16.75 9.16
C ASN A 408 9.14 -17.08 8.85
N MET A 409 8.40 -16.10 8.33
CA MET A 409 6.94 -16.17 8.19
C MET A 409 6.47 -17.41 7.44
N LYS A 410 7.15 -17.77 6.35
CA LYS A 410 6.79 -18.96 5.58
C LYS A 410 6.87 -20.24 6.42
N THR A 411 7.97 -20.43 7.15
CA THR A 411 8.19 -21.62 7.98
C THR A 411 7.18 -21.69 9.12
N ASP A 412 6.94 -20.57 9.80
CA ASP A 412 5.99 -20.52 10.92
C ASP A 412 4.54 -20.76 10.44
N LEU A 413 4.18 -20.24 9.26
CA LEU A 413 2.89 -20.52 8.64
C LEU A 413 2.74 -21.98 8.19
N GLU A 414 3.84 -22.64 7.81
CA GLU A 414 3.85 -24.09 7.52
C GLU A 414 3.81 -24.93 8.83
N GLU A 415 4.40 -24.44 9.93
CA GLU A 415 4.42 -25.09 11.26
C GLU A 415 3.10 -24.97 12.03
N LEU A 416 2.19 -24.06 11.64
CA LEU A 416 0.78 -24.05 12.08
C LEU A 416 0.14 -25.45 12.06
N ARG A 417 0.68 -26.36 11.23
CA ARG A 417 0.35 -27.78 11.11
C ARG A 417 0.46 -28.60 12.41
N LEU A 418 1.34 -28.27 13.35
CA LEU A 418 1.79 -29.23 14.39
C LEU A 418 0.98 -29.26 15.70
N SER A 419 0.10 -28.29 15.98
CA SER A 419 -0.65 -28.24 17.25
C SER A 419 -2.08 -28.78 17.19
N TRP A 420 -2.48 -29.40 16.07
CA TRP A 420 -3.87 -29.82 15.79
C TRP A 420 -4.12 -31.32 16.02
N LYS A 421 -3.50 -31.92 17.03
CA LYS A 421 -3.75 -33.32 17.42
C LYS A 421 -4.61 -33.46 18.65
#